data_AF-A0A7Y1XNB2-F1
#
_entry.id   AF-A0A7Y1XNB2-F1
#
_cell.length_a   1.000
_cell.length_b   1.000
_cell.length_c   1.000
_cell.angle_alpha   90.00
_cell.angle_beta   90.00
_cell.angle_gamma   90.00
#
_symmetry.space_group_name_H-M   'P 1'
#
loop_
_entity.id
_entity.type
_entity.pdbx_description
1 polymer ?
#
loop_
_entity_poly.entity_id
_entity_poly.type
_entity_poly.pdbx_seq_one_letter_code
_entity_poly.pdbx_strand_id
1 'polypeptide(L)'
;MQSVKQITSLQNSLVRKIINLKEKKKGRKTSGLFVVEGQRELEMALKGGYRIKTVLIYPELISVEQAFELMKSANPQPEFIALSKEVYQRLAYREKTEGILAVAEVKSHALENLSLAESPLILVAEAPEKPGNLGALLRTA
;
A
#
# COMPACT_ATOMS: atom_id res chain seq x y z
N MET A 1 -11.44 -4.01 -23.66
CA MET A 1 -10.76 -3.13 -22.67
C MET A 1 -11.77 -2.77 -21.59
N GLN A 2 -11.57 -3.20 -20.35
CA GLN A 2 -12.41 -2.74 -19.24
C GLN A 2 -12.21 -1.24 -19.06
N SER A 3 -13.30 -0.48 -18.99
CA SER A 3 -13.25 0.95 -18.71
C SER A 3 -12.83 1.14 -17.25
N VAL A 4 -11.61 1.62 -17.03
CA VAL A 4 -11.09 1.95 -15.70
C VAL A 4 -11.52 3.37 -15.36
N LYS A 5 -12.08 3.55 -14.16
CA LYS A 5 -12.45 4.86 -13.64
C LYS A 5 -11.23 5.78 -13.60
N GLN A 6 -11.37 7.03 -14.03
CA GLN A 6 -10.29 8.01 -14.00
C GLN A 6 -10.56 9.10 -12.95
N ILE A 7 -9.53 9.47 -12.19
CA ILE A 7 -9.56 10.60 -11.27
C ILE A 7 -8.50 11.62 -11.69
N THR A 8 -8.96 12.82 -12.00
CA THR A 8 -8.11 13.93 -12.45
C THR A 8 -8.06 15.09 -11.45
N SER A 9 -8.98 15.16 -10.49
CA SER A 9 -9.12 16.27 -9.54
C SER A 9 -8.52 15.96 -8.18
N LEU A 10 -7.67 16.87 -7.67
CA LEU A 10 -7.15 16.84 -6.30
C LEU A 10 -8.24 16.98 -5.22
N GLN A 11 -9.40 17.52 -5.58
CA GLN A 11 -10.52 17.69 -4.66
C GLN A 11 -11.36 16.41 -4.48
N ASN A 12 -11.09 15.36 -5.28
CA ASN A 12 -11.80 14.10 -5.19
C ASN A 12 -11.72 13.51 -3.76
N SER A 13 -12.84 12.99 -3.28
CA SER A 13 -12.97 12.47 -1.91
C SER A 13 -11.99 11.33 -1.62
N LEU A 14 -11.71 10.46 -2.60
CA LEU A 14 -10.72 9.39 -2.47
C LEU A 14 -9.30 9.95 -2.34
N VAL A 15 -8.94 10.96 -3.14
CA VAL A 15 -7.63 11.61 -3.07
C VAL A 15 -7.41 12.22 -1.68
N ARG A 16 -8.40 12.98 -1.18
CA ARG A 16 -8.35 13.55 0.18
C ARG A 16 -8.21 12.47 1.25
N LYS A 17 -8.91 11.34 1.10
CA LYS A 17 -8.82 10.19 2.00
C LYS A 17 -7.42 9.60 2.00
N ILE A 18 -6.82 9.37 0.84
CA ILE A 18 -5.46 8.80 0.70
C ILE A 18 -4.42 9.73 1.35
N ILE A 19 -4.51 11.04 1.11
CA ILE A 19 -3.64 12.03 1.76
C ILE A 19 -3.74 11.90 3.29
N ASN A 20 -4.95 11.82 3.82
CA ASN A 20 -5.18 11.62 5.25
C ASN A 20 -4.56 10.31 5.78
N LEU A 21 -4.67 9.21 5.02
CA LEU A 21 -4.05 7.93 5.37
C LEU A 21 -2.52 8.00 5.40
N LYS A 22 -1.88 8.77 4.51
CA LYS A 22 -0.43 8.95 4.50
C LYS A 22 0.03 9.78 5.70
N GLU A 23 -0.60 10.93 5.90
CA GLU A 23 -0.12 11.95 6.85
C GLU A 23 -0.49 11.64 8.30
N LYS A 24 -1.65 11.02 8.56
CA LYS A 24 -2.23 10.96 9.92
C LYS A 24 -2.37 9.54 10.43
N LYS A 25 -1.66 9.22 11.54
CA LYS A 25 -1.82 7.96 12.29
C LYS A 25 -3.28 7.71 12.68
N LYS A 26 -4.00 8.76 13.10
CA LYS A 26 -5.42 8.67 13.46
C LYS A 26 -6.27 8.18 12.29
N GLY A 27 -6.04 8.70 11.08
CA GLY A 27 -6.77 8.30 9.87
C GLY A 27 -6.62 6.81 9.56
N ARG A 28 -5.40 6.27 9.68
CA ARG A 28 -5.13 4.83 9.52
C ARG A 28 -5.85 4.00 10.57
N LYS A 29 -5.75 4.39 11.85
CA LYS A 29 -6.38 3.68 12.97
C LYS A 29 -7.90 3.62 12.84
N THR A 30 -8.56 4.73 12.53
CA THR A 30 -10.03 4.78 12.48
C THR A 30 -10.61 4.10 11.25
N SER A 31 -9.90 4.13 10.13
CA SER A 31 -10.37 3.51 8.88
C SER A 31 -9.99 2.04 8.75
N GLY A 32 -8.98 1.57 9.49
CA GLY A 32 -8.38 0.26 9.28
C GLY A 32 -7.67 0.15 7.92
N LEU A 33 -7.25 1.26 7.32
CA LEU A 33 -6.62 1.31 6.00
C LEU A 33 -5.24 1.94 6.04
N PHE A 34 -4.39 1.58 5.09
CA PHE A 34 -3.10 2.22 4.86
C PHE A 34 -2.74 2.21 3.37
N VAL A 35 -1.71 2.99 3.02
CA VAL A 35 -1.23 3.14 1.64
C VAL A 35 0.02 2.29 1.45
N VAL A 36 0.07 1.58 0.33
CA VAL A 36 1.24 0.86 -0.19
C VAL A 36 1.63 1.52 -1.51
N GLU A 37 2.92 1.73 -1.74
CA GLU A 37 3.42 2.47 -2.90
C GLU A 37 4.61 1.70 -3.49
N GLY A 38 4.58 1.40 -4.79
CA GLY A 38 5.57 0.57 -5.48
C GLY A 38 5.11 -0.87 -5.76
N GLN A 39 5.48 -1.42 -6.91
CA GLN A 39 5.11 -2.78 -7.34
C GLN A 39 5.65 -3.81 -6.37
N ARG A 40 6.93 -3.71 -5.98
CA ARG A 40 7.58 -4.63 -5.05
C ARG A 40 6.87 -4.67 -3.69
N GLU A 41 6.53 -3.51 -3.14
CA GLU A 41 5.79 -3.40 -1.89
C GLU A 41 4.37 -4.00 -1.99
N LEU A 42 3.69 -3.81 -3.12
CA LEU A 42 2.40 -4.46 -3.39
C LEU A 42 2.53 -5.99 -3.46
N GLU A 43 3.53 -6.53 -4.15
CA GLU A 43 3.77 -7.98 -4.21
C GLU A 43 4.03 -8.57 -2.82
N MET A 44 4.84 -7.88 -2.01
CA MET A 44 5.11 -8.28 -0.63
C MET A 44 3.84 -8.25 0.21
N ALA A 45 2.97 -7.24 0.03
CA ALA A 45 1.69 -7.17 0.72
C ALA A 45 0.78 -8.34 0.33
N LEU A 46 0.69 -8.69 -0.96
CA LEU A 46 -0.06 -9.86 -1.42
C LEU A 46 0.47 -11.17 -0.84
N LYS A 47 1.80 -11.38 -0.88
CA LYS A 47 2.46 -12.55 -0.27
C LYS A 47 2.23 -12.61 1.25
N GLY A 48 2.15 -11.46 1.91
CA GLY A 48 1.83 -11.33 3.32
C GLY A 48 0.34 -11.51 3.66
N GLY A 49 -0.50 -11.80 2.67
CA GLY A 49 -1.93 -12.03 2.85
C GLY A 49 -2.72 -10.76 3.18
N TYR A 50 -2.24 -9.59 2.76
CA TYR A 50 -2.98 -8.34 2.92
C TYR A 50 -4.07 -8.22 1.86
N ARG A 51 -5.25 -7.76 2.27
CA ARG A 51 -6.33 -7.43 1.35
C ARG A 51 -6.14 -6.04 0.76
N ILE A 52 -5.98 -5.99 -0.55
CA ILE A 52 -5.91 -4.73 -1.30
C ILE A 52 -7.32 -4.31 -1.71
N LYS A 53 -7.74 -3.09 -1.39
CA LYS A 53 -9.07 -2.56 -1.75
C LYS A 53 -9.07 -1.83 -3.09
N THR A 54 -8.07 -0.98 -3.29
CA THR A 54 -8.02 -0.08 -4.43
C THR A 54 -6.60 0.01 -4.93
N VAL A 55 -6.42 -0.06 -6.25
CA VAL A 55 -5.16 0.11 -6.95
C VAL A 55 -5.28 1.35 -7.82
N LEU A 56 -4.33 2.25 -7.67
CA LEU A 56 -4.27 3.56 -8.29
C LEU A 56 -3.10 3.55 -9.27
N ILE A 57 -3.39 3.84 -10.53
CA ILE A 57 -2.47 3.68 -11.64
C ILE A 57 -2.23 5.04 -12.27
N TYR A 58 -0.98 5.38 -12.55
CA TYR A 58 -0.64 6.44 -13.48
C TYR A 58 -0.22 5.82 -14.82
N PRO A 59 -1.11 5.84 -15.84
CA PRO A 59 -0.95 5.05 -17.06
C PRO A 59 0.33 5.32 -17.88
N GLU A 60 0.93 6.50 -17.71
CA GLU A 60 2.18 6.88 -18.39
C GLU A 60 3.42 6.14 -17.83
N LEU A 61 3.32 5.54 -16.64
CA LEU A 61 4.43 4.81 -16.02
C LEU A 61 4.18 3.31 -15.86
N ILE A 62 2.92 2.88 -15.78
CA ILE A 62 2.53 1.48 -15.72
C ILE A 62 1.19 1.29 -16.44
N SER A 63 1.11 0.29 -17.31
CA SER A 63 -0.14 0.01 -18.02
C SER A 63 -1.19 -0.61 -17.10
N VAL A 64 -2.46 -0.48 -17.48
CA VAL A 64 -3.57 -1.09 -16.74
C VAL A 64 -3.43 -2.62 -16.73
N GLU A 65 -2.99 -3.21 -17.83
CA GLU A 65 -2.78 -4.66 -17.97
C GLU A 65 -1.66 -5.14 -17.04
N GLN A 66 -0.55 -4.41 -16.94
CA GLN A 66 0.52 -4.73 -16.00
C GLN A 66 0.03 -4.68 -14.55
N ALA A 67 -0.77 -3.67 -14.20
CA ALA A 67 -1.37 -3.58 -12.87
C ALA A 67 -2.37 -4.71 -12.59
N PHE A 68 -3.15 -5.15 -13.60
CA PHE A 68 -4.02 -6.31 -13.47
C PHE A 68 -3.24 -7.60 -13.24
N GLU A 69 -2.17 -7.85 -14.00
CA GLU A 69 -1.35 -9.05 -13.82
C GLU A 69 -0.66 -9.07 -12.45
N LEU A 70 -0.18 -7.92 -11.96
CA LEU A 70 0.38 -7.79 -10.60
C LEU A 70 -0.63 -8.22 -9.52
N MET A 71 -1.90 -7.95 -9.76
CA MET A 71 -3.00 -8.17 -8.81
C MET A 71 -3.83 -9.40 -9.11
N LYS A 72 -3.38 -10.25 -10.04
CA LYS A 72 -4.10 -11.46 -10.47
C LYS A 72 -4.35 -12.45 -9.35
N SER A 73 -3.41 -12.55 -8.40
CA SER A 73 -3.54 -13.40 -7.21
C SER A 73 -4.35 -12.76 -6.07
N ALA A 74 -4.75 -11.49 -6.19
CA ALA A 74 -5.51 -10.81 -5.16
C ALA A 74 -6.92 -11.40 -5.05
N ASN A 75 -7.34 -11.67 -3.81
CA ASN A 75 -8.69 -12.12 -3.52
C ASN A 75 -9.24 -11.44 -2.25
N PRO A 76 -10.35 -10.68 -2.34
CA PRO A 76 -11.07 -10.32 -3.56
C PRO A 76 -10.25 -9.41 -4.49
N GLN A 77 -10.66 -9.33 -5.75
CA GLN A 77 -10.06 -8.40 -6.71
C GLN A 77 -10.29 -6.93 -6.30
N PRO A 78 -9.26 -6.07 -6.36
CA PRO A 78 -9.39 -4.67 -5.99
C PRO A 78 -10.10 -3.84 -7.06
N GLU A 79 -10.56 -2.65 -6.70
CA GLU A 79 -10.97 -1.62 -7.68
C GLU A 79 -9.72 -0.99 -8.30
N PHE A 80 -9.70 -0.83 -9.62
CA PHE A 80 -8.62 -0.14 -10.33
C PHE A 80 -9.07 1.25 -10.76
N ILE A 81 -8.19 2.23 -10.56
CA ILE A 81 -8.47 3.64 -10.85
C ILE A 81 -7.25 4.27 -11.51
N ALA A 82 -7.44 4.86 -12.69
CA ALA A 82 -6.43 5.64 -13.37
C ALA A 82 -6.36 7.07 -12.79
N LEU A 83 -5.16 7.62 -12.66
CA LEU A 83 -4.89 8.94 -12.14
C LEU A 83 -4.31 9.85 -13.22
N SER A 84 -4.64 11.14 -13.15
CA SER A 84 -3.85 12.15 -13.86
C SER A 84 -2.46 12.29 -13.24
N LYS A 85 -1.52 12.87 -14.00
CA LYS A 85 -0.17 13.21 -13.53
C LYS A 85 -0.20 14.03 -12.25
N GLU A 86 -1.04 15.06 -12.19
CA GLU A 86 -1.15 15.96 -11.03
C GLU A 86 -1.61 15.22 -9.78
N VAL A 87 -2.65 14.38 -9.90
CA VAL A 87 -3.14 13.58 -8.77
C VAL A 87 -2.10 12.56 -8.33
N TYR A 88 -1.45 11.88 -9.28
CA TYR A 88 -0.39 10.93 -8.97
C TYR A 88 0.78 11.59 -8.23
N GLN A 89 1.30 12.72 -8.74
CA GLN A 89 2.39 13.45 -8.11
C GLN A 89 2.04 13.94 -6.71
N ARG A 90 0.78 14.33 -6.46
CA ARG A 90 0.33 14.70 -5.11
C ARG A 90 0.27 13.50 -4.17
N LEU A 91 -0.04 12.31 -4.68
CA LEU A 91 -0.22 11.10 -3.89
C LEU A 91 1.06 10.27 -3.72
N ALA A 92 2.02 10.34 -4.63
CA ALA A 92 3.30 9.65 -4.53
C ALA A 92 4.17 10.28 -3.43
N TYR A 93 4.90 9.45 -2.68
CA TYR A 93 5.91 9.91 -1.71
C TYR A 93 7.27 10.16 -2.37
N ARG A 94 7.62 9.40 -3.41
CA ARG A 94 8.88 9.57 -4.14
C ARG A 94 8.64 9.97 -5.60
N GLU A 95 9.49 10.83 -6.14
CA GLU A 95 9.43 11.27 -7.54
C GLU A 95 9.65 10.12 -8.54
N LYS A 96 10.42 9.08 -8.16
CA LYS A 96 10.74 7.91 -8.97
C LYS A 96 9.93 6.67 -8.57
N THR A 97 8.61 6.80 -8.57
CA THR A 97 7.71 5.70 -8.24
C THR A 97 7.18 5.03 -9.49
N GLU A 98 6.91 3.73 -9.40
CA GLU A 98 6.62 2.81 -10.52
C GLU A 98 5.17 2.95 -11.06
N GLY A 99 4.59 4.16 -10.97
CA GLY A 99 3.25 4.45 -11.48
C GLY A 99 2.10 3.88 -10.67
N ILE A 100 2.36 3.21 -9.53
CA ILE A 100 1.33 2.45 -8.81
C ILE A 100 1.31 2.75 -7.31
N LEU A 101 0.10 2.92 -6.79
CA LEU A 101 -0.20 2.96 -5.36
C LEU A 101 -1.40 2.07 -5.07
N ALA A 102 -1.55 1.66 -3.82
CA ALA A 102 -2.70 0.91 -3.36
C ALA A 102 -3.16 1.33 -1.98
N VAL A 103 -4.44 1.09 -1.72
CA VAL A 103 -5.05 1.17 -0.39
C VAL A 103 -5.33 -0.24 0.09
N ALA A 104 -4.74 -0.62 1.22
CA ALA A 104 -4.83 -1.95 1.81
C ALA A 104 -5.49 -1.92 3.20
N GLU A 105 -6.10 -3.03 3.59
CA GLU A 105 -6.64 -3.24 4.94
C GLU A 105 -5.54 -3.60 5.93
N VAL A 106 -5.57 -3.00 7.12
CA VAL A 106 -4.68 -3.36 8.23
C VAL A 106 -5.06 -4.75 8.74
N LYS A 107 -4.06 -5.62 8.93
CA LYS A 107 -4.20 -6.92 9.58
C LYS A 107 -3.77 -6.82 11.06
N SER A 108 -4.42 -7.60 11.93
CA SER A 108 -3.97 -7.76 13.32
C SER A 108 -2.70 -8.60 13.38
N HIS A 109 -1.72 -8.12 14.15
CA HIS A 109 -0.46 -8.83 14.47
C HIS A 109 -0.31 -8.97 16.00
N ALA A 110 -1.42 -9.19 16.71
CA ALA A 110 -1.39 -9.38 18.15
C ALA A 110 -0.58 -10.65 18.53
N LEU A 111 0.12 -10.59 19.66
CA LEU A 111 1.02 -11.67 20.12
C LEU A 111 0.30 -13.01 20.33
N GLU A 112 -0.97 -12.97 20.73
CA GLU A 112 -1.82 -14.17 20.85
C GLU A 112 -2.00 -14.95 19.53
N ASN A 113 -1.79 -14.30 18.39
CA ASN A 113 -1.86 -14.92 17.06
C ASN A 113 -0.47 -15.28 16.50
N LEU A 114 0.59 -15.09 17.28
CA LEU A 114 1.96 -15.35 16.85
C LEU A 114 2.26 -16.84 16.91
N SER A 115 2.46 -17.46 15.75
CA SER A 115 2.97 -18.82 15.64
C SER A 115 4.47 -18.78 15.38
N LEU A 116 5.26 -19.42 16.25
CA LEU A 116 6.71 -19.53 16.12
C LEU A 116 7.11 -20.93 15.64
N ALA A 117 8.20 -21.03 14.90
CA ALA A 117 8.84 -22.31 14.59
C ALA A 117 9.49 -22.92 15.85
N GLU A 118 9.90 -24.19 15.78
CA GLU A 118 10.51 -24.90 16.93
C GLU A 118 11.76 -24.20 17.49
N SER A 119 12.59 -23.59 16.63
CA SER A 119 13.80 -22.87 17.00
C SER A 119 13.79 -21.45 16.40
N PRO A 120 13.07 -20.48 16.99
CA PRO A 120 12.92 -19.15 16.42
C PRO A 120 14.11 -18.25 16.75
N LEU A 121 14.56 -17.46 15.75
CA LEU A 121 15.40 -16.28 16.00
C LEU A 121 14.48 -15.08 16.22
N ILE A 122 14.58 -14.43 17.39
CA ILE A 122 13.68 -13.33 17.78
C ILE A 122 14.48 -12.05 17.98
N LEU A 123 14.03 -10.98 17.34
CA LEU A 123 14.51 -9.62 17.57
C LEU A 123 13.45 -8.83 18.35
N VAL A 124 13.84 -8.25 19.48
CA VAL A 124 12.99 -7.34 20.26
C VAL A 124 13.50 -5.91 20.09
N ALA A 125 12.70 -5.06 19.45
CA ALA A 125 13.00 -3.64 19.32
C ALA A 125 12.26 -2.84 20.39
N GLU A 126 13.00 -2.34 21.39
CA GLU A 126 12.46 -1.47 22.43
C GLU A 126 12.47 -0.01 21.98
N ALA A 127 11.30 0.64 22.05
CA ALA A 127 11.12 2.08 21.79
C ALA A 127 11.83 2.65 20.53
N PRO A 128 11.63 2.09 19.32
CA PRO A 128 12.23 2.65 18.12
C PRO A 128 11.69 4.07 17.82
N GLU A 129 12.60 5.05 17.82
CA GLU A 129 12.22 6.48 17.71
C GLU A 129 11.88 6.92 16.27
N LYS A 130 12.68 6.46 15.30
CA LYS A 130 12.56 6.89 13.89
C LYS A 130 11.95 5.75 13.06
N PRO A 131 10.87 6.00 12.29
CA PRO A 131 10.28 4.98 11.41
C PRO A 131 11.28 4.32 10.45
N GLY A 132 12.29 5.08 9.98
CA GLY A 132 13.35 4.57 9.12
C GLY A 132 14.22 3.48 9.77
N ASN A 133 14.45 3.56 11.08
CA ASN A 133 15.26 2.58 11.81
C ASN A 133 14.53 1.24 11.87
N LEU A 134 13.22 1.24 12.14
CA LEU A 134 12.42 0.03 12.16
C LEU A 134 12.42 -0.67 10.78
N GLY A 135 12.32 0.10 9.70
CA GLY A 135 12.41 -0.44 8.34
C GLY A 135 13.80 -0.97 7.98
N ALA A 136 14.88 -0.45 8.57
CA ALA A 136 16.21 -1.02 8.39
C ALA A 136 16.35 -2.36 9.14
N LEU A 137 15.93 -2.42 10.40
CA LEU A 137 15.94 -3.65 11.19
C LEU A 137 15.17 -4.78 10.48
N LEU A 138 13.94 -4.52 10.01
CA LEU A 138 13.11 -5.49 9.32
C LEU A 138 13.69 -5.97 7.96
N ARG A 139 14.65 -5.25 7.38
CA ARG A 139 15.33 -5.67 6.15
C ARG A 139 16.58 -6.50 6.42
N THR A 140 17.12 -6.43 7.63
CA THR A 140 18.32 -7.16 8.06
C THR A 140 17.99 -8.42 8.84
N ALA A 141 16.88 -8.40 9.59
CA ALA A 141 16.40 -9.51 10.41
C ALA A 141 15.99 -10.74 9.59
#